data_AF-A0A3Q2VNA6-F1
#
_entry.id   AF-A0A3Q2VNA6-F1
#
_cell.length_a   1.000
_cell.length_b   1.000
_cell.length_c   1.000
_cell.angle_alpha   90.00
_cell.angle_beta   90.00
_cell.angle_gamma   90.00
#
_symmetry.space_group_name_H-M   'P 1'
#
loop_
_entity.id
_entity.type
_entity.pdbx_description
1 polymer ?
#
loop_
_entity_poly.entity_id
_entity_poly.type
_entity_poly.pdbx_seq_one_letter_code
_entity_poly.pdbx_strand_id
1 'polypeptide(L)'
;MKFILRAAVFHFLVLYAVHVLAINIQSKPAFNDEGVIQVKLNDPVSLVCTLGVTKAEEELVWLRNDAAVLLKEGNNKNRSSLCVTPTYEDNGAKFTCHQKGNSTDQVSVTLDVTFAPNISETVEVTVEEEDDLVLECDTRANPLVSSVTWSLNGSLVDLLADGLSVINNGLTSQLTSSKVKKTLHGGMYTCTVDSPMYGSSSRHFQVTITDKTLKFPLGPMIAGLVVVGLTALLAVVSRWRKIVKCCK
;
A
#
# COMPACT_ATOMS: atom_id res chain seq x y z
N MET A 1 6.49 10.12 -74.05
CA MET A 1 5.25 10.07 -73.21
C MET A 1 5.31 9.14 -71.98
N LYS A 2 6.14 8.09 -71.92
CA LYS A 2 6.27 7.19 -70.74
C LYS A 2 7.00 7.77 -69.53
N PHE A 3 7.87 8.77 -69.72
CA PHE A 3 8.67 9.38 -68.63
C PHE A 3 7.91 10.44 -67.82
N ILE A 4 6.94 11.14 -68.43
CA ILE A 4 6.12 12.15 -67.75
C ILE A 4 5.12 11.49 -66.79
N LEU A 5 4.63 10.29 -67.14
CA LEU A 5 3.72 9.51 -66.31
C LEU A 5 4.38 9.00 -65.01
N ARG A 6 5.67 8.62 -65.04
CA ARG A 6 6.42 8.17 -63.86
C ARG A 6 6.72 9.30 -62.88
N ALA A 7 7.05 10.50 -63.38
CA ALA A 7 7.29 11.68 -62.55
C ALA A 7 6.00 12.19 -61.89
N ALA A 8 4.87 12.14 -62.61
CA ALA A 8 3.56 12.46 -62.05
C ALA A 8 3.13 11.46 -60.97
N VAL A 9 3.41 10.16 -61.15
CA VAL A 9 3.14 9.11 -60.14
C VAL A 9 4.06 9.25 -58.91
N PHE A 10 5.32 9.63 -59.09
CA PHE A 10 6.23 9.93 -57.98
C PHE A 10 5.85 11.21 -57.23
N HIS A 11 5.45 12.28 -57.94
CA HIS A 11 4.88 13.47 -57.31
C HIS A 11 3.55 13.18 -56.62
N PHE A 12 2.71 12.30 -57.18
CA PHE A 12 1.48 11.83 -56.52
C PHE A 12 1.78 10.97 -55.28
N LEU A 13 2.82 10.13 -55.30
CA LEU A 13 3.29 9.34 -54.16
C LEU A 13 3.90 10.23 -53.06
N VAL A 14 4.57 11.33 -53.43
CA VAL A 14 5.14 12.31 -52.49
C VAL A 14 4.08 13.30 -51.96
N LEU A 15 3.04 13.60 -52.73
CA LEU A 15 1.83 14.29 -52.26
C LEU A 15 0.94 13.40 -51.38
N TYR A 16 1.13 12.08 -51.47
CA TYR A 16 0.65 11.08 -50.50
C TYR A 16 1.64 10.86 -49.35
N ALA A 17 2.50 11.86 -49.04
CA ALA A 17 2.88 12.06 -47.65
C ALA A 17 1.61 12.50 -46.91
N VAL A 18 0.74 11.51 -46.63
CA VAL A 18 -0.34 11.62 -45.67
C VAL A 18 0.31 12.30 -44.48
N HIS A 19 -0.07 13.54 -44.20
CA HIS A 19 0.14 14.10 -42.87
C HIS A 19 -0.74 13.24 -41.97
N VAL A 20 -0.20 12.08 -41.57
CA VAL A 20 -0.79 11.27 -40.53
C VAL A 20 -0.84 12.22 -39.34
N LEU A 21 -2.03 12.42 -38.77
CA LEU A 21 -2.16 13.09 -37.48
C LEU A 21 -1.40 12.24 -36.47
N ALA A 22 -0.11 12.52 -36.31
CA ALA A 22 0.71 11.81 -35.36
C ALA A 22 0.46 12.43 -33.99
N ILE A 23 -0.18 11.67 -33.11
CA ILE A 23 -0.15 11.96 -31.68
C ILE A 23 1.27 11.71 -31.19
N ASN A 24 1.77 12.60 -30.35
CA ASN A 24 3.10 12.48 -29.78
C ASN A 24 3.05 12.84 -28.29
N ILE A 25 3.76 12.06 -27.47
CA ILE A 25 3.96 12.36 -26.05
C ILE A 25 5.41 12.81 -25.85
N GLN A 26 5.57 13.94 -25.16
CA GLN A 26 6.84 14.39 -24.61
C GLN A 26 6.77 14.30 -23.09
N SER A 27 7.87 13.94 -22.45
CA SER A 27 7.94 13.83 -21.00
C SER A 27 9.18 14.51 -20.42
N LYS A 28 9.06 14.98 -19.19
CA LYS A 28 10.19 15.39 -18.34
C LYS A 28 10.06 14.72 -16.98
N PRO A 29 10.99 13.82 -16.60
CA PRO A 29 12.13 13.32 -17.39
C PRO A 29 11.68 12.56 -18.65
N ALA A 30 12.58 12.39 -19.63
CA ALA A 30 12.28 11.72 -20.89
C ALA A 30 12.15 10.20 -20.69
N PHE A 31 11.28 9.53 -21.46
CA PHE A 31 11.23 8.07 -21.52
C PHE A 31 12.37 7.48 -22.37
N ASN A 32 12.70 6.22 -22.12
CA ASN A 32 13.63 5.42 -22.91
C ASN A 32 12.99 4.87 -24.21
N ASP A 33 13.74 4.13 -25.03
CA ASP A 33 13.23 3.55 -26.28
C ASP A 33 12.06 2.56 -26.09
N GLU A 34 11.83 2.09 -24.87
CA GLU A 34 10.71 1.21 -24.50
C GLU A 34 9.47 1.99 -24.02
N GLY A 35 9.53 3.32 -23.98
CA GLY A 35 8.43 4.17 -23.51
C GLY A 35 8.31 4.23 -21.98
N VAL A 36 9.36 3.88 -21.24
CA VAL A 36 9.39 3.88 -19.78
C VAL A 36 10.06 5.15 -19.25
N ILE A 37 9.40 5.83 -18.31
CA ILE A 37 9.90 7.01 -17.61
C ILE A 37 10.32 6.60 -16.20
N GLN A 38 11.62 6.61 -15.93
CA GLN A 38 12.14 6.40 -14.57
C GLN A 38 11.98 7.68 -13.73
N VAL A 39 11.29 7.55 -12.60
CA VAL A 39 11.02 8.65 -11.67
C VAL A 39 11.19 8.17 -10.23
N LYS A 40 11.43 9.10 -9.31
CA LYS A 40 11.37 8.81 -7.87
C LYS A 40 9.97 9.09 -7.36
N LEU A 41 9.57 8.39 -6.31
CA LEU A 41 8.32 8.66 -5.60
C LEU A 41 8.22 10.13 -5.21
N ASN A 42 7.03 10.72 -5.37
CA ASN A 42 6.71 12.13 -5.11
C ASN A 42 7.45 13.16 -5.98
N ASP A 43 8.42 12.78 -6.81
CA ASP A 43 9.08 13.69 -7.75
C ASP A 43 8.19 13.89 -8.99
N PRO A 44 7.65 15.11 -9.24
CA PRO A 44 6.65 15.29 -10.29
C PRO A 44 7.19 15.03 -11.71
N VAL A 45 6.38 14.37 -12.53
CA VAL A 45 6.62 14.17 -13.97
C VAL A 45 5.68 15.04 -14.79
N SER A 46 6.24 15.71 -15.81
CA SER A 46 5.46 16.47 -16.77
C SER A 46 5.27 15.66 -18.05
N LEU A 47 4.02 15.42 -18.45
CA LEU A 47 3.64 14.79 -19.69
C LEU A 47 2.96 15.81 -20.60
N VAL A 48 3.32 15.85 -21.87
CA VAL A 48 2.74 16.74 -22.86
C VAL A 48 2.36 15.92 -24.08
N CYS A 49 1.07 15.87 -24.38
CA CYS A 49 0.56 15.26 -25.59
C CYS A 49 0.28 16.35 -26.62
N THR A 50 0.77 16.15 -27.83
CA THR A 50 0.54 17.05 -28.96
C THR A 50 0.00 16.24 -30.13
N LEU A 51 -1.07 16.74 -30.71
CA LEU A 51 -1.54 16.34 -32.02
C LEU A 51 -0.70 17.08 -33.08
N GLY A 52 -0.38 16.41 -34.18
CA GLY A 52 0.34 17.02 -35.31
C GLY A 52 -0.36 18.26 -35.88
N VAL A 53 0.19 18.84 -36.95
CA VAL A 53 -0.33 20.09 -37.52
C VAL A 53 -1.74 19.89 -38.09
N THR A 54 -2.76 20.29 -37.32
CA THR A 54 -4.17 20.33 -37.73
C THR A 54 -4.68 21.77 -37.77
N LYS A 55 -5.66 22.04 -38.64
CA LYS A 55 -6.39 23.33 -38.67
C LYS A 55 -7.63 23.33 -37.76
N ALA A 56 -8.06 22.17 -37.29
CA ALA A 56 -9.23 22.01 -36.43
C ALA A 56 -8.82 21.99 -34.95
N GLU A 57 -9.68 22.47 -34.06
CA GLU A 57 -9.52 22.30 -32.62
C GLU A 57 -10.00 20.90 -32.24
N GLU A 58 -9.10 19.93 -32.24
CA GLU A 58 -9.41 18.55 -31.91
C GLU A 58 -9.12 18.28 -30.44
N GLU A 59 -10.02 17.55 -29.80
CA GLU A 59 -9.93 17.26 -28.37
C GLU A 59 -9.06 16.02 -28.13
N LEU A 60 -8.18 16.10 -27.14
CA LEU A 60 -7.30 15.04 -26.64
C LEU A 60 -7.86 14.48 -25.34
N VAL A 61 -7.67 13.17 -25.16
CA VAL A 61 -8.06 12.43 -23.97
C VAL A 61 -6.81 11.81 -23.35
N TRP A 62 -6.67 11.97 -22.04
CA TRP A 62 -5.67 11.27 -21.24
C TRP A 62 -6.32 10.12 -20.46
N LEU A 63 -5.67 8.96 -20.49
CA LEU A 63 -5.99 7.81 -19.64
C LEU A 63 -4.82 7.51 -18.70
N ARG A 64 -5.12 7.17 -17.45
CA ARG A 64 -4.19 6.59 -16.46
C ARG A 64 -4.71 5.20 -16.12
N ASN A 65 -3.99 4.15 -16.52
CA ASN A 65 -4.45 2.76 -16.42
C ASN A 65 -5.87 2.58 -16.97
N ASP A 66 -6.09 3.06 -18.20
CA ASP A 66 -7.35 3.04 -18.93
C ASP A 66 -8.50 3.89 -18.34
N ALA A 67 -8.30 4.51 -17.16
CA ALA A 67 -9.26 5.44 -16.57
C ALA A 67 -9.03 6.87 -17.07
N ALA A 68 -10.11 7.55 -17.47
CA ALA A 68 -10.03 8.92 -17.98
C ALA A 68 -9.56 9.92 -16.90
N VAL A 69 -8.58 10.73 -17.25
CA VAL A 69 -8.06 11.80 -16.39
C VAL A 69 -8.89 13.06 -16.60
N LEU A 70 -9.36 13.68 -15.50
CA LEU A 70 -10.07 14.95 -15.56
C LEU A 70 -9.08 16.08 -15.87
N LEU A 71 -9.25 16.69 -17.04
CA LEU A 71 -8.41 17.81 -17.49
C LEU A 71 -9.06 19.14 -17.09
N LYS A 72 -8.21 20.14 -16.80
CA LYS A 72 -8.67 21.53 -16.65
C LYS A 72 -9.25 22.04 -17.97
N GLU A 73 -10.21 22.96 -17.90
CA GLU A 73 -10.82 23.58 -19.07
C GLU A 73 -9.75 24.16 -20.02
N GLY A 74 -9.87 23.88 -21.31
CA GLY A 74 -8.91 24.29 -22.33
C GLY A 74 -7.63 23.44 -22.44
N ASN A 75 -7.33 22.59 -21.45
CA ASN A 75 -6.17 21.69 -21.47
C ASN A 75 -6.44 20.38 -22.24
N ASN A 76 -7.14 20.47 -23.35
CA ASN A 76 -7.51 19.32 -24.17
C ASN A 76 -7.47 19.60 -25.67
N LYS A 77 -7.13 20.81 -26.13
CA LYS A 77 -7.23 21.18 -27.56
C LYS A 77 -5.88 21.13 -28.24
N ASN A 78 -5.65 20.18 -29.15
CA ASN A 78 -4.42 19.94 -29.94
C ASN A 78 -3.12 19.73 -29.14
N ARG A 79 -3.01 20.28 -27.93
CA ARG A 79 -1.92 20.13 -26.98
C ARG A 79 -2.51 20.06 -25.58
N SER A 80 -2.22 18.98 -24.86
CA SER A 80 -2.65 18.77 -23.47
C SER A 80 -1.43 18.46 -22.60
N SER A 81 -1.38 19.03 -21.40
CA SER A 81 -0.29 18.83 -20.45
C SER A 81 -0.81 18.26 -19.13
N LEU A 82 -0.15 17.22 -18.62
CA LEU A 82 -0.45 16.58 -17.34
C LEU A 82 0.78 16.68 -16.44
N CYS A 83 0.58 17.08 -15.19
CA CYS A 83 1.60 17.03 -14.16
C CYS A 83 1.18 15.95 -13.16
N VAL A 84 1.98 14.90 -13.03
CA VAL A 84 1.70 13.76 -12.15
C VAL A 84 2.72 13.77 -11.03
N THR A 85 2.25 13.73 -9.79
CA THR A 85 3.09 13.42 -8.63
C THR A 85 2.98 11.92 -8.40
N PRO A 86 4.02 11.12 -8.72
CA PRO A 86 3.94 9.67 -8.67
C PRO A 86 3.71 9.16 -7.25
N THR A 87 2.80 8.20 -7.13
CA THR A 87 2.52 7.43 -5.91
C THR A 87 3.06 6.00 -6.04
N TYR A 88 3.00 5.21 -4.96
CA TYR A 88 3.36 3.79 -5.02
C TYR A 88 2.58 3.03 -6.12
N GLU A 89 1.31 3.39 -6.32
CA GLU A 89 0.42 2.70 -7.25
C GLU A 89 0.61 3.16 -8.70
N ASP A 90 1.46 4.15 -8.90
CA ASP A 90 1.91 4.57 -10.22
C ASP A 90 3.07 3.74 -10.76
N ASN A 91 3.67 2.86 -9.95
CA ASN A 91 4.70 1.98 -10.45
C ASN A 91 4.12 0.99 -11.48
N GLY A 92 4.61 1.06 -12.72
CA GLY A 92 4.05 0.33 -13.86
C GLY A 92 2.78 0.98 -14.44
N ALA A 93 2.36 2.15 -13.98
CA ALA A 93 1.16 2.80 -14.49
C ALA A 93 1.38 3.35 -15.90
N LYS A 94 0.39 3.08 -16.77
CA LYS A 94 0.40 3.46 -18.18
C LYS A 94 -0.42 4.72 -18.40
N PHE A 95 0.24 5.77 -18.91
CA PHE A 95 -0.38 7.01 -19.33
C PHE A 95 -0.55 7.00 -20.85
N THR A 96 -1.80 7.09 -21.30
CA THR A 96 -2.14 7.02 -22.73
C THR A 96 -2.81 8.31 -23.17
N CYS A 97 -2.37 8.86 -24.30
CA CYS A 97 -3.04 9.97 -24.97
C CYS A 97 -3.61 9.50 -26.31
N HIS A 98 -4.86 9.87 -26.58
CA HIS A 98 -5.50 9.64 -27.87
C HIS A 98 -6.44 10.80 -28.22
N GLN A 99 -6.87 10.85 -29.48
CA GLN A 99 -7.84 11.83 -29.95
C GLN A 99 -9.25 11.42 -29.54
N LYS A 100 -10.05 12.36 -29.03
CA LYS A 100 -11.45 12.09 -28.70
C LYS A 100 -12.22 11.63 -29.95
N GLY A 101 -12.84 10.46 -29.86
CA GLY A 101 -13.56 9.84 -30.97
C GLY A 101 -12.70 8.94 -31.86
N ASN A 102 -11.37 8.91 -31.69
CA ASN A 102 -10.46 7.98 -32.35
C ASN A 102 -9.48 7.39 -31.32
N SER A 103 -9.83 6.21 -30.80
CA SER A 103 -8.99 5.45 -29.86
C SER A 103 -8.00 4.51 -30.55
N THR A 104 -8.00 4.44 -31.88
CA THR A 104 -7.10 3.57 -32.65
C THR A 104 -5.70 4.18 -32.73
N ASP A 105 -5.64 5.50 -32.89
CA ASP A 105 -4.38 6.25 -32.88
C ASP A 105 -4.10 6.75 -31.45
N GLN A 106 -3.29 6.00 -30.72
CA GLN A 106 -2.93 6.32 -29.34
C GLN A 106 -1.43 6.14 -29.08
N VAL A 107 -0.88 6.96 -28.19
CA VAL A 107 0.50 6.86 -27.71
C VAL A 107 0.49 6.67 -26.21
N SER A 108 1.36 5.80 -25.71
CA SER A 108 1.44 5.47 -24.29
C SER A 108 2.87 5.56 -23.78
N VAL A 109 3.00 5.92 -22.51
CA VAL A 109 4.23 5.85 -21.73
C VAL A 109 3.94 5.18 -20.39
N THR A 110 4.93 4.51 -19.82
CA THR A 110 4.79 3.81 -18.54
C THR A 110 5.70 4.47 -17.51
N LEU A 111 5.20 4.67 -16.29
CA LEU A 111 6.05 5.13 -15.19
C LEU A 111 6.72 3.94 -14.50
N ASP A 112 8.03 4.05 -14.29
CA ASP A 112 8.81 3.17 -13.40
C ASP A 112 9.19 4.00 -12.18
N VAL A 113 8.43 3.81 -11.10
CA VAL A 113 8.52 4.65 -9.89
C VAL A 113 9.42 3.95 -8.90
N THR A 114 10.59 4.53 -8.65
CA THR A 114 11.56 4.02 -7.69
C THR A 114 11.27 4.55 -6.29
N PHE A 115 11.29 3.66 -5.30
CA PHE A 115 11.05 3.99 -3.89
C PHE A 115 11.66 2.96 -2.94
N ALA A 116 12.05 3.44 -1.77
CA ALA A 116 12.48 2.62 -0.64
C ALA A 116 11.28 2.06 0.13
N PRO A 117 11.46 0.97 0.91
CA PRO A 117 10.46 0.51 1.87
C PRO A 117 10.05 1.63 2.82
N ASN A 118 8.75 1.75 3.09
CA ASN A 118 8.23 2.73 4.03
C ASN A 118 8.46 2.24 5.47
N ILE A 119 9.66 2.49 5.98
CA ILE A 119 10.03 2.14 7.34
C ILE A 119 9.78 3.33 8.25
N SER A 120 8.73 3.21 9.06
CA SER A 120 8.35 4.21 10.06
C SER A 120 9.25 4.18 11.30
N GLU A 121 9.02 5.14 12.19
CA GLU A 121 9.56 5.17 13.56
C GLU A 121 9.14 3.94 14.38
N THR A 122 9.79 3.79 15.54
CA THR A 122 9.57 2.71 16.53
C THR A 122 8.10 2.57 16.91
N VAL A 123 7.60 1.33 16.93
CA VAL A 123 6.23 1.01 17.30
C VAL A 123 6.21 0.32 18.66
N GLU A 124 5.46 0.86 19.61
CA GLU A 124 5.19 0.22 20.89
C GLU A 124 4.07 -0.81 20.73
N VAL A 125 4.32 -2.05 21.13
CA VAL A 125 3.37 -3.17 21.02
C VAL A 125 3.18 -3.79 22.40
N THR A 126 1.95 -3.83 22.89
CA THR A 126 1.62 -4.49 24.16
C THR A 126 0.75 -5.70 23.90
N VAL A 127 1.14 -6.86 24.42
CA VAL A 127 0.42 -8.14 24.25
C VAL A 127 0.24 -8.79 25.62
N GLU A 128 -0.90 -9.45 25.86
CA GLU A 128 -1.09 -10.25 27.08
C GLU A 128 -0.40 -11.61 26.96
N GLU A 129 0.05 -12.16 28.08
CA GLU A 129 0.61 -13.50 28.12
C GLU A 129 -0.42 -14.54 27.65
N GLU A 130 0.04 -15.53 26.88
CA GLU A 130 -0.76 -16.56 26.20
C GLU A 130 -1.62 -16.06 25.02
N ASP A 131 -1.53 -14.79 24.61
CA ASP A 131 -2.12 -14.28 23.36
C ASP A 131 -1.12 -14.39 22.18
N ASP A 132 -1.58 -14.02 20.99
CA ASP A 132 -0.79 -14.08 19.75
C ASP A 132 -0.11 -12.73 19.48
N LEU A 133 1.18 -12.77 19.13
CA LEU A 133 1.96 -11.62 18.68
C LEU A 133 2.04 -11.63 17.16
N VAL A 134 1.78 -10.48 16.54
CA VAL A 134 1.93 -10.26 15.10
C VAL A 134 2.65 -8.93 14.90
N LEU A 135 3.83 -8.98 14.28
CA LEU A 135 4.61 -7.81 13.89
C LEU A 135 4.68 -7.75 12.36
N GLU A 136 4.46 -6.58 11.78
CA GLU A 136 4.44 -6.38 10.33
C GLU A 136 5.43 -5.30 9.90
N CYS A 137 6.32 -5.66 8.99
CA CYS A 137 7.33 -4.80 8.42
C CYS A 137 7.04 -4.59 6.93
N ASP A 138 6.90 -3.34 6.50
CA ASP A 138 6.72 -3.00 5.08
C ASP A 138 8.03 -3.22 4.33
N THR A 139 7.99 -4.04 3.29
CA THR A 139 9.13 -4.37 2.44
C THR A 139 8.91 -3.93 0.99
N ARG A 140 7.83 -3.17 0.72
CA ARG A 140 7.51 -2.67 -0.62
C ARG A 140 8.58 -1.70 -1.09
N ALA A 141 9.36 -2.11 -2.08
CA ALA A 141 10.35 -1.27 -2.73
C ALA A 141 10.37 -1.52 -4.22
N ASN A 142 10.81 -0.51 -4.95
CA ASN A 142 11.20 -0.65 -6.34
C ASN A 142 12.58 0.01 -6.55
N PRO A 143 13.63 -0.74 -6.94
CA PRO A 143 13.65 -2.19 -7.17
C PRO A 143 13.33 -3.04 -5.92
N LEU A 144 12.93 -4.30 -6.13
CA LEU A 144 12.63 -5.26 -5.06
C LEU A 144 13.79 -5.37 -4.06
N VAL A 145 13.45 -5.57 -2.79
CA VAL A 145 14.41 -5.74 -1.69
C VAL A 145 15.23 -7.01 -1.89
N SER A 146 16.50 -6.98 -1.47
CA SER A 146 17.42 -8.12 -1.57
C SER A 146 17.28 -9.08 -0.39
N SER A 147 17.01 -8.57 0.82
CA SER A 147 16.86 -9.38 2.03
C SER A 147 16.02 -8.69 3.08
N VAL A 148 15.41 -9.50 3.95
CA VAL A 148 14.71 -9.06 5.15
C VAL A 148 15.15 -9.95 6.30
N THR A 149 15.60 -9.34 7.40
CA THR A 149 16.09 -10.05 8.58
C THR A 149 15.38 -9.55 9.83
N TRP A 150 15.12 -10.47 10.76
CA TRP A 150 14.52 -10.16 12.05
C TRP A 150 15.52 -10.45 13.16
N SER A 151 15.62 -9.53 14.11
CA SER A 151 16.40 -9.71 15.33
C SER A 151 15.56 -9.35 16.55
N LEU A 152 15.83 -10.02 17.66
CA LEU A 152 15.29 -9.74 18.98
C LEU A 152 16.46 -9.36 19.89
N ASN A 153 16.40 -8.16 20.48
CA ASN A 153 17.44 -7.63 21.36
C ASN A 153 18.85 -7.66 20.73
N GLY A 154 18.93 -7.45 19.41
CA GLY A 154 20.18 -7.41 18.65
C GLY A 154 20.73 -8.77 18.20
N SER A 155 20.10 -9.87 18.58
CA SER A 155 20.43 -11.21 18.05
C SER A 155 19.39 -11.66 17.03
N LEU A 156 19.82 -12.37 15.98
CA LEU A 156 18.89 -12.93 15.00
C LEU A 156 17.87 -13.83 15.72
N VAL A 157 16.60 -13.72 15.33
CA VAL A 157 15.54 -14.54 15.91
C VAL A 157 15.76 -16.03 15.60
N ASP A 158 15.60 -16.89 16.60
CA ASP A 158 15.60 -18.34 16.39
C ASP A 158 14.15 -18.82 16.29
N LEU A 159 13.68 -19.04 15.05
CA LEU A 159 12.29 -19.39 14.79
C LEU A 159 11.84 -20.66 15.56
N LEU A 160 12.74 -21.62 15.78
CA LEU A 160 12.40 -22.87 16.45
C LEU A 160 12.45 -22.73 17.96
N ALA A 161 13.54 -22.16 18.49
CA ALA A 161 13.73 -22.03 19.93
C ALA A 161 12.76 -21.01 20.55
N ASP A 162 12.47 -19.93 19.82
CA ASP A 162 11.61 -18.84 20.27
C ASP A 162 10.13 -19.07 19.90
N GLY A 163 9.79 -20.17 19.21
CA GLY A 163 8.41 -20.44 18.77
C GLY A 163 7.84 -19.35 17.87
N LEU A 164 8.69 -18.79 17.00
CA LEU A 164 8.37 -17.71 16.08
C LEU A 164 8.20 -18.26 14.66
N SER A 165 7.39 -17.59 13.85
CA SER A 165 7.32 -17.86 12.42
C SER A 165 7.39 -16.56 11.62
N VAL A 166 8.07 -16.61 10.48
CA VAL A 166 8.20 -15.46 9.58
C VAL A 166 7.62 -15.82 8.22
N ILE A 167 6.73 -14.98 7.72
CA ILE A 167 6.16 -15.07 6.38
C ILE A 167 6.57 -13.81 5.62
N ASN A 168 7.08 -13.98 4.40
CA ASN A 168 7.43 -12.87 3.52
C ASN A 168 6.69 -13.06 2.19
N ASN A 169 5.95 -12.05 1.76
CA ASN A 169 5.18 -12.07 0.51
C ASN A 169 5.70 -11.06 -0.53
N GLY A 170 6.88 -10.47 -0.31
CA GLY A 170 7.49 -9.44 -1.17
C GLY A 170 6.97 -8.01 -0.94
N LEU A 171 5.80 -7.85 -0.31
CA LEU A 171 5.25 -6.55 0.08
C LEU A 171 5.44 -6.29 1.58
N THR A 172 5.30 -7.33 2.39
CA THR A 172 5.39 -7.29 3.84
C THR A 172 6.11 -8.52 4.36
N SER A 173 6.93 -8.35 5.38
CA SER A 173 7.40 -9.44 6.23
C SER A 173 6.64 -9.42 7.54
N GLN A 174 6.02 -10.54 7.87
CA GLN A 174 5.25 -10.72 9.10
C GLN A 174 5.95 -11.71 10.01
N LEU A 175 6.23 -11.31 11.25
CA LEU A 175 6.72 -12.18 12.31
C LEU A 175 5.59 -12.46 13.29
N THR A 176 5.34 -13.73 13.58
CA THR A 176 4.26 -14.15 14.47
C THR A 176 4.73 -15.10 15.55
N SER A 177 4.03 -15.09 16.68
CA SER A 177 4.17 -16.06 17.76
C SER A 177 2.80 -16.36 18.35
N SER A 178 2.52 -17.63 18.63
CA SER A 178 1.31 -18.02 19.34
C SER A 178 1.61 -18.23 20.82
N LYS A 179 0.73 -17.77 21.70
CA LYS A 179 0.87 -17.92 23.16
C LYS A 179 2.19 -17.35 23.69
N VAL A 180 2.32 -16.04 23.59
CA VAL A 180 3.54 -15.36 24.01
C VAL A 180 3.78 -15.45 25.51
N LYS A 181 5.05 -15.56 25.86
CA LYS A 181 5.60 -15.58 27.22
C LYS A 181 6.47 -14.37 27.48
N LYS A 182 6.33 -13.79 28.66
CA LYS A 182 7.02 -12.56 29.07
C LYS A 182 8.54 -12.66 29.05
N THR A 183 9.09 -13.80 29.47
CA THR A 183 10.54 -14.02 29.55
C THR A 183 11.21 -14.30 28.21
N LEU A 184 10.42 -14.63 27.17
CA LEU A 184 10.94 -15.10 25.88
C LEU A 184 10.67 -14.11 24.74
N HIS A 185 9.47 -13.53 24.70
CA HIS A 185 9.01 -12.72 23.56
C HIS A 185 8.94 -11.22 23.87
N GLY A 186 9.35 -10.80 25.07
CA GLY A 186 9.47 -9.39 25.41
C GLY A 186 10.82 -8.82 24.97
N GLY A 187 10.81 -7.62 24.39
CA GLY A 187 12.04 -6.96 23.98
C GLY A 187 11.91 -6.11 22.73
N MET A 188 13.06 -5.72 22.20
CA MET A 188 13.15 -4.89 21.01
C MET A 188 13.34 -5.77 19.78
N TYR A 189 12.29 -5.89 18.98
CA TYR A 189 12.36 -6.54 17.68
C TYR A 189 12.79 -5.54 16.63
N THR A 190 13.73 -5.94 15.77
CA THR A 190 14.19 -5.12 14.64
C THR A 190 14.04 -5.90 13.35
N CYS A 191 13.25 -5.36 12.43
CA CYS A 191 13.18 -5.82 11.06
C CYS A 191 14.14 -4.97 10.22
N THR A 192 15.16 -5.58 9.64
CA THR A 192 16.13 -4.91 8.76
C THR A 192 15.89 -5.35 7.33
N VAL A 193 15.68 -4.37 6.44
CA VAL A 193 15.35 -4.54 5.04
C VAL A 193 16.48 -3.93 4.20
N ASP A 194 17.09 -4.76 3.35
CA ASP A 194 18.16 -4.32 2.46
C ASP A 194 17.59 -4.08 1.05
N SER A 195 17.80 -2.86 0.54
CA SER A 195 17.50 -2.49 -0.84
C SER A 195 18.80 -2.33 -1.63
N PRO A 196 18.88 -2.86 -2.87
CA PRO A 196 20.05 -2.66 -3.73
C PRO A 196 20.26 -1.19 -4.13
N MET A 197 19.19 -0.38 -4.15
CA MET A 197 19.23 1.01 -4.57
C MET A 197 19.30 1.99 -3.39
N TYR A 198 18.62 1.68 -2.28
CA TYR A 198 18.48 2.59 -1.15
C TYR A 198 19.27 2.17 0.10
N GLY A 199 19.95 1.02 0.06
CA GLY A 199 20.69 0.48 1.19
C GLY A 199 19.79 -0.18 2.24
N SER A 200 20.34 -0.32 3.45
CA SER A 200 19.65 -0.98 4.56
C SER A 200 18.81 0.01 5.35
N SER A 201 17.61 -0.42 5.74
CA SER A 201 16.66 0.35 6.53
C SER A 201 16.01 -0.56 7.58
N SER A 202 15.71 -0.05 8.78
CA SER A 202 15.27 -0.89 9.89
C SER A 202 14.06 -0.36 10.65
N ARG A 203 13.06 -1.21 10.88
CA ARG A 203 11.87 -0.93 11.71
C ARG A 203 12.04 -1.55 13.09
N HIS A 204 11.75 -0.77 14.13
CA HIS A 204 11.87 -1.22 15.52
C HIS A 204 10.47 -1.40 16.14
N PHE A 205 10.30 -2.49 16.89
CA PHE A 205 9.11 -2.76 17.68
C PHE A 205 9.52 -3.00 19.13
N GLN A 206 8.99 -2.18 20.04
CA GLN A 206 9.19 -2.35 21.46
C GLN A 206 8.03 -3.19 22.01
N VAL A 207 8.27 -4.48 22.21
CA VAL A 207 7.24 -5.45 22.61
C VAL A 207 7.25 -5.62 24.13
N THR A 208 6.14 -5.23 24.76
CA THR A 208 5.89 -5.40 26.19
C THR A 208 4.82 -6.47 26.42
N ILE A 209 5.19 -7.56 27.09
CA ILE A 209 4.25 -8.61 27.47
C ILE A 209 3.70 -8.33 28.87
N THR A 210 2.38 -8.25 28.97
CA THR A 210 1.65 -8.01 30.22
C THR A 210 1.06 -9.32 30.74
N ASP A 211 0.89 -9.42 32.06
CA ASP A 211 0.34 -10.62 32.66
C ASP A 211 -1.12 -10.80 32.21
N LYS A 212 -1.52 -12.04 31.95
CA LYS A 212 -2.86 -12.34 31.44
C LYS A 212 -3.93 -11.78 32.37
N THR A 213 -4.86 -11.00 31.82
CA THR A 213 -6.00 -10.52 32.61
C THR A 213 -7.00 -11.66 32.78
N LEU A 214 -7.16 -12.14 34.01
CA LEU A 214 -8.24 -13.08 34.33
C LEU A 214 -9.56 -12.31 34.22
N LYS A 215 -10.28 -12.52 33.12
CA LYS A 215 -11.65 -12.02 32.91
C LYS A 215 -12.60 -12.76 33.85
N PHE A 216 -12.56 -12.42 35.14
CA PHE A 216 -13.52 -12.92 36.10
C PHE A 216 -14.90 -12.35 35.75
N PRO A 217 -15.95 -13.20 35.64
CA PRO A 217 -17.29 -12.73 35.32
C PRO A 217 -17.87 -12.04 36.56
N LEU A 218 -17.55 -10.75 36.70
CA LEU A 218 -17.95 -9.92 37.84
C LEU A 218 -19.47 -9.97 38.05
N GLY A 219 -20.26 -9.94 36.96
CA GLY A 219 -21.72 -10.01 37.02
C GLY A 219 -22.24 -11.28 37.72
N PRO A 220 -21.93 -12.48 37.21
CA PRO A 220 -22.26 -13.74 37.88
C PRO A 220 -21.75 -13.87 39.32
N MET A 221 -20.54 -13.39 39.62
CA MET A 221 -20.03 -13.38 41.00
C MET A 221 -20.85 -12.48 41.93
N ILE A 222 -21.14 -11.24 41.50
CA ILE A 222 -21.95 -10.29 42.27
C ILE A 222 -23.36 -10.83 42.46
N ALA A 223 -23.99 -11.35 41.41
CA ALA A 223 -25.33 -11.94 41.49
C ALA A 223 -25.36 -13.11 42.48
N GLY A 224 -24.35 -13.99 42.44
CA GLY A 224 -24.19 -15.07 43.42
C GLY A 224 -24.09 -14.56 44.85
N LEU A 225 -23.24 -13.55 45.11
CA LEU A 225 -23.09 -12.97 46.45
C LEU A 225 -24.38 -12.32 46.95
N VAL A 226 -25.11 -11.60 46.09
CA VAL A 226 -26.40 -10.96 46.45
C VAL A 226 -27.44 -12.02 46.81
N VAL A 227 -27.53 -13.11 46.04
CA VAL A 227 -28.47 -14.22 46.32
C VAL A 227 -28.12 -14.91 47.63
N VAL A 228 -26.84 -15.22 47.87
CA VAL A 228 -26.38 -15.81 49.15
C VAL A 228 -26.68 -14.88 50.32
N GLY A 229 -26.42 -13.58 50.16
CA GLY A 229 -26.72 -12.57 51.18
C GLY A 229 -28.20 -12.50 51.52
N LEU A 230 -29.07 -12.38 50.50
CA LEU A 230 -30.53 -12.32 50.67
C LEU A 230 -31.09 -13.61 51.30
N THR A 231 -30.63 -14.77 50.85
CA THR A 231 -31.09 -16.06 51.40
C THR A 231 -30.68 -16.24 52.86
N ALA A 232 -29.46 -15.83 53.24
CA ALA A 232 -29.02 -15.82 54.63
C ALA A 232 -29.85 -14.86 55.50
N LEU A 233 -30.13 -13.65 55.00
CA LEU A 233 -30.96 -12.65 55.67
C LEU A 233 -32.38 -13.18 55.92
N LEU A 234 -32.99 -13.79 54.90
CA LEU A 234 -34.30 -14.44 55.02
C LEU A 234 -34.28 -15.61 56.02
N ALA A 235 -33.21 -16.41 56.04
CA ALA A 235 -33.06 -17.49 57.01
C ALA A 235 -32.94 -16.98 58.45
N VAL A 236 -32.20 -15.89 58.69
CA VAL A 236 -32.08 -15.24 60.00
C VAL A 236 -33.43 -14.69 60.45
N VAL A 237 -34.14 -13.95 59.59
CA VAL A 237 -35.48 -13.40 59.90
C VAL A 237 -36.48 -14.52 60.20
N SER A 238 -36.45 -15.62 59.44
CA SER A 238 -37.29 -16.79 59.68
C SER A 238 -37.04 -17.43 61.06
N ARG A 239 -35.76 -17.60 61.42
CA ARG A 239 -35.38 -18.14 62.74
C ARG A 239 -35.74 -17.19 63.88
N TRP A 240 -35.51 -15.89 63.72
CA TRP A 240 -35.90 -14.87 64.70
C TRP A 240 -37.41 -14.83 64.94
N ARG A 241 -38.23 -14.88 63.88
CA ARG A 241 -39.70 -14.95 64.04
C ARG A 241 -40.16 -16.21 64.77
N LYS A 242 -39.47 -17.34 64.60
CA LYS A 242 -39.75 -18.56 65.37
C LYS A 242 -39.39 -18.40 66.85
N ILE A 243 -38.23 -17.82 67.16
CA ILE A 243 -37.78 -17.58 68.55
C ILE A 243 -38.75 -16.62 69.27
N VAL A 244 -39.17 -15.54 68.62
CA VAL A 244 -40.12 -14.56 69.21
C VAL A 244 -41.49 -15.18 69.49
N LYS A 245 -41.92 -16.21 68.74
CA LYS A 245 -43.17 -16.93 68.99
C LYS A 245 -43.11 -17.89 70.18
N CYS A 246 -41.92 -18.31 70.63
CA CYS A 246 -41.75 -19.17 71.80
C CYS A 246 -41.57 -18.39 73.12
N CYS A 247 -41.31 -17.08 73.05
CA CYS A 247 -41.15 -16.19 74.22
C CYS A 247 -42.42 -15.40 74.55
N LYS A 248 -43.60 -15.88 74.11
CA LYS A 248 -44.91 -15.29 74.36
C LYS A 248 -45.86 -16.38 74.82
#